data_AF-A0A2V8XYR4-F1
#
_entry.id   AF-A0A2V8XYR4-F1
#
_cell.length_a   1.000
_cell.length_b   1.000
_cell.length_c   1.000
_cell.angle_alpha   90.00
_cell.angle_beta   90.00
_cell.angle_gamma   90.00
#
_symmetry.space_group_name_H-M   'P 1'
#
loop_
_entity.id
_entity.type
_entity.pdbx_description
1 polymer ?
#
loop_
_entity_poly.entity_id
_entity_poly.type
_entity_poly.pdbx_seq_one_letter_code
_entity_poly.pdbx_strand_id
1 'polypeptide(L)'
;MLNSRQEAAPLKQKRKFTVLIEQDEEGFYVATVPALRGCHTQAKNLDTLMKRVREVIQLCLEEQNEDLGSLELVGTQQISV
;
A
#
# COMPACT_ATOMS: atom_id res chain seq x y z
N MET A 1 -25.34 -29.30 28.17
CA MET A 1 -25.51 -28.74 26.81
C MET A 1 -25.43 -27.24 26.91
N LEU A 2 -24.49 -26.64 26.18
CA LEU A 2 -24.40 -25.26 25.67
C LEU A 2 -22.90 -24.97 25.47
N ASN A 3 -22.35 -25.48 24.36
CA ASN A 3 -21.05 -25.02 23.89
C ASN A 3 -21.25 -23.62 23.31
N SER A 4 -20.88 -22.62 24.10
CA SER A 4 -20.76 -21.23 23.67
C SER A 4 -19.64 -21.13 22.64
N ARG A 5 -19.94 -21.46 21.38
CA ARG A 5 -19.08 -21.11 20.25
C ARG A 5 -19.14 -19.60 20.10
N GLN A 6 -18.14 -18.92 20.66
CA GLN A 6 -17.82 -17.56 20.23
C GLN A 6 -17.43 -17.63 18.76
N GLU A 7 -18.30 -17.15 17.87
CA GLU A 7 -17.92 -16.76 16.52
C GLU A 7 -16.95 -15.59 16.65
N ALA A 8 -15.66 -15.89 16.62
CA ALA A 8 -14.64 -14.88 16.45
C ALA A 8 -14.88 -14.22 15.08
N ALA A 9 -15.23 -12.93 15.11
CA ALA A 9 -15.32 -12.11 13.91
C ALA A 9 -14.08 -12.33 13.03
N PRO A 10 -14.21 -12.47 11.70
CA PRO A 10 -13.07 -12.76 10.86
C PRO A 10 -12.06 -11.64 11.03
N LEU A 11 -10.84 -12.00 11.45
CA LEU A 11 -9.71 -11.09 11.56
C LEU A 11 -9.60 -10.35 10.23
N LYS A 12 -9.85 -9.03 10.21
CA LYS A 12 -9.61 -8.20 9.03
C LYS A 12 -8.14 -8.41 8.64
N GLN A 13 -7.92 -9.20 7.60
CA GLN A 13 -6.59 -9.52 7.09
C GLN A 13 -5.85 -8.19 6.89
N LYS A 14 -4.67 -8.02 7.52
CA LYS A 14 -3.86 -6.82 7.29
C LYS A 14 -3.52 -6.74 5.81
N ARG A 15 -4.15 -5.83 5.07
CA ARG A 15 -3.85 -5.56 3.66
C ARG A 15 -2.42 -5.02 3.59
N LYS A 16 -1.58 -5.66 2.79
CA LYS A 16 -0.21 -5.22 2.53
C LYS A 16 -0.19 -4.57 1.15
N PHE A 17 0.50 -3.43 1.05
CA PHE A 17 0.71 -2.73 -0.20
C PHE A 17 2.21 -2.68 -0.48
N THR A 18 2.60 -3.07 -1.68
CA THR A 18 3.94 -2.83 -2.18
C THR A 18 4.05 -1.37 -2.56
N VAL A 19 5.13 -0.72 -2.13
CA VAL A 19 5.44 0.67 -2.44
C VAL A 19 6.78 0.68 -3.16
N LEU A 20 6.81 1.16 -4.40
CA LEU A 20 8.04 1.43 -5.14
C LEU A 20 8.51 2.82 -4.75
N ILE A 21 9.76 2.94 -4.32
CA ILE A 21 10.37 4.22 -3.94
C ILE A 21 11.55 4.47 -4.87
N GLU A 22 11.48 5.57 -5.59
CA GLU A 22 12.51 6.05 -6.50
C GLU A 22 13.03 7.39 -5.99
N GLN A 23 14.21 7.81 -6.45
CA GLN A 23 14.73 9.14 -6.19
C GLN A 23 14.94 9.86 -7.52
N ASP A 24 14.42 11.08 -7.63
CA ASP A 24 14.61 11.90 -8.82
C ASP A 24 15.93 12.67 -8.80
N GLU A 25 16.21 13.39 -9.89
CA GLU A 25 17.44 14.17 -10.07
C GLU A 25 17.57 15.33 -9.07
N GLU A 26 16.46 15.81 -8.50
CA GLU A 26 16.41 16.88 -7.50
C GLU A 26 16.52 16.34 -6.06
N GLY A 27 16.66 15.02 -5.90
CA GLY A 27 16.82 14.35 -4.63
C GLY A 27 15.51 14.13 -3.87
N PHE A 28 14.34 14.33 -4.49
CA PHE A 28 13.07 13.91 -3.89
C PHE A 28 12.91 12.41 -3.99
N TYR A 29 12.36 11.82 -2.93
CA TYR A 29 11.84 10.47 -3.00
C TYR A 29 10.44 10.51 -3.58
N VAL A 30 10.18 9.66 -4.57
CA VAL A 30 8.89 9.48 -5.24
C VAL A 30 8.38 8.08 -4.92
N ALA A 31 7.18 7.99 -4.34
CA ALA A 31 6.54 6.73 -4.00
C ALA A 31 5.38 6.44 -4.97
N THR A 32 5.32 5.21 -5.43
CA THR A 32 4.24 4.65 -6.26
C THR A 32 3.68 3.41 -5.59
N VAL A 33 2.36 3.28 -5.52
CA VAL A 33 1.68 2.08 -5.02
C VAL A 33 1.01 1.35 -6.19
N PRO A 34 1.62 0.32 -6.79
CA PRO A 34 1.11 -0.26 -8.05
C PRO A 34 -0.30 -0.83 -7.95
N ALA A 35 -0.70 -1.32 -6.77
CA ALA A 35 -2.05 -1.83 -6.53
C ALA A 35 -3.13 -0.74 -6.48
N LEU A 36 -2.74 0.53 -6.35
CA LEU A 36 -3.64 1.69 -6.32
C LEU A 36 -3.32 2.60 -7.51
N ARG A 37 -4.09 2.46 -8.58
CA ARG A 37 -3.86 3.20 -9.84
C ARG A 37 -3.84 4.72 -9.58
N GLY A 38 -2.78 5.38 -10.01
CA GLY A 38 -2.62 6.83 -9.86
C GLY A 38 -2.25 7.30 -8.45
N CYS A 39 -1.99 6.37 -7.52
CA CYS A 39 -1.56 6.69 -6.16
C CYS A 39 -0.04 6.93 -6.14
N HIS A 40 0.33 8.20 -6.22
CA HIS A 40 1.72 8.66 -6.16
C HIS A 40 1.85 9.79 -5.14
N THR A 41 2.99 9.84 -4.47
CA THR A 41 3.35 10.97 -3.60
C THR A 41 4.87 11.16 -3.59
N GLN A 42 5.35 12.31 -3.15
CA GLN A 42 6.78 12.59 -3.07
C GLN A 42 7.13 13.37 -1.80
N ALA A 43 8.38 13.27 -1.36
CA ALA A 43 8.91 14.07 -0.25
C ALA A 43 10.44 14.13 -0.30
N LYS A 44 11.03 15.16 0.32
CA LYS A 44 12.50 15.27 0.48
C LYS A 44 13.10 14.35 1.55
N ASN A 45 12.27 13.60 2.28
CA ASN A 45 12.73 12.69 3.32
C ASN A 45 11.81 11.45 3.38
N LEU A 46 12.41 10.30 3.68
CA LEU A 46 11.72 9.01 3.71
C LEU A 46 10.62 8.95 4.78
N ASP A 47 10.81 9.54 5.95
CA ASP A 47 9.79 9.49 7.01
C ASP A 47 8.49 10.21 6.61
N THR A 48 8.62 11.39 6.00
CA THR A 48 7.50 12.17 5.46
C THR A 48 6.88 11.47 4.27
N LEU A 49 7.70 10.86 3.40
CA LEU A 49 7.20 10.04 2.30
C LEU A 49 6.31 8.91 2.84
N MET A 50 6.81 8.13 3.80
CA MET A 50 6.08 7.01 4.38
C MET A 50 4.82 7.44 5.11
N LYS A 51 4.82 8.62 5.75
CA LYS A 51 3.59 9.21 6.33
C LYS A 51 2.57 9.49 5.23
N ARG A 52 2.96 10.20 4.16
CA ARG A 52 2.09 10.54 3.03
C ARG A 52 1.57 9.30 2.32
N VAL A 53 2.41 8.29 2.09
CA VAL A 53 2.04 7.01 1.47
C VAL A 53 0.90 6.33 2.24
N ARG A 54 0.99 6.28 3.57
CA ARG A 54 -0.09 5.71 4.39
C ARG A 54 -1.39 6.49 4.29
N GLU A 55 -1.30 7.83 4.28
CA GLU A 55 -2.47 8.71 4.15
C GLU A 55 -3.16 8.51 2.79
N VAL A 56 -2.41 8.47 1.68
CA VAL A 56 -3.01 8.27 0.35
C VAL A 56 -3.58 6.86 0.15
N ILE A 57 -2.92 5.82 0.70
CA ILE A 57 -3.48 4.46 0.67
C ILE A 57 -4.82 4.41 1.41
N GLN A 58 -4.88 5.02 2.59
CA GLN A 58 -6.09 5.06 3.39
C GLN A 58 -7.23 5.80 2.66
N LEU A 59 -6.93 6.95 2.06
CA LEU A 59 -7.89 7.71 1.27
C LEU A 59 -8.41 6.91 0.06
N CYS A 60 -7.52 6.27 -0.70
CA CYS A 60 -7.94 5.44 -1.84
C CYS A 60 -8.83 4.26 -1.43
N LEU A 61 -8.57 3.66 -0.26
CA LEU A 61 -9.39 2.58 0.27
C LEU A 61 -10.77 3.03 0.78
N GLU A 62 -10.90 4.29 1.19
CA GLU A 62 -12.19 4.88 1.58
C GLU A 62 -13.05 5.20 0.35
N GLU A 63 -12.42 5.60 -0.77
CA GLU A 63 -13.11 5.91 -2.02
C GLU A 63 -13.47 4.65 -2.84
N GLN A 64 -12.62 3.62 -2.82
CA GLN A 64 -12.82 2.38 -3.58
C GLN A 64 -13.52 1.33 -2.72
N ASN A 65 -14.83 1.17 -2.90
CA ASN A 65 -15.61 0.02 -2.41
C ASN A 65 -15.33 -1.27 -3.20
N GLU A 66 -14.24 -1.33 -3.96
CA GLU A 66 -13.92 -2.46 -4.82
C GLU A 66 -12.90 -3.39 -4.15
N ASP A 67 -13.10 -4.68 -4.39
CA ASP A 67 -12.22 -5.74 -3.93
C ASP A 67 -10.94 -5.68 -4.78
N LEU A 68 -9.99 -4.84 -4.34
CA LEU A 68 -8.64 -4.82 -4.88
C LEU A 68 -8.06 -6.22 -4.68
N GLY A 69 -8.03 -7.02 -5.76
CA GLY A 69 -7.54 -8.38 -5.73
C GLY A 69 -6.20 -8.48 -4.99
N SER A 70 -6.03 -9.53 -4.18
CA SER A 70 -4.81 -9.72 -3.39
C SER A 70 -3.64 -10.06 -4.29
N LEU A 71 -2.87 -9.06 -4.70
CA LEU A 71 -1.57 -9.27 -5.34
C LEU A 71 -0.53 -9.53 -4.26
N GLU A 72 0.16 -10.66 -4.35
CA GLU A 72 1.33 -10.96 -3.53
C GLU A 72 2.59 -10.50 -4.26
N LEU A 73 3.50 -9.86 -3.53
CA LEU A 73 4.79 -9.45 -4.07
C LEU A 73 5.69 -10.67 -4.29
N VAL A 74 5.97 -11.01 -5.55
CA VAL A 74 6.93 -12.06 -5.92
C VAL A 74 8.36 -11.50 -6.04
N GLY A 75 8.51 -10.26 -6.53
CA GLY A 75 9.80 -9.60 -6.65
C GLY A 75 9.73 -8.27 -7.39
N THR A 76 10.85 -7.56 -7.43
CA THR A 76 11.07 -6.38 -8.28
C THR A 76 12.26 -6.65 -9.20
N GLN A 77 12.19 -6.20 -10.45
CA GLN A 77 13.26 -6.37 -11.42
C GLN A 77 13.51 -5.04 -12.13
N GLN A 78 14.77 -4.61 -12.16
CA GLN A 78 15.21 -3.49 -12.98
C GLN A 78 15.94 -4.06 -14.21
N ILE A 79 15.60 -3.55 -15.39
CA ILE A 79 16.23 -3.90 -16.66
C ILE A 79 16.65 -2.58 -17.31
N SER A 80 17.92 -2.47 -17.66
CA SER A 80 18.47 -1.35 -18.43
C SER A 80 18.58 -1.75 -19.89
N VAL A 81 18.30 -0.81 -20.80
CA VAL A 81 18.42 -0.97 -22.26
C VAL A 81 19.54 -0.08 -22.76
#